data_AF-B8C7C2-F1
#
_entry.id   AF-B8C7C2-F1
#
_cell.length_a   1.000
_cell.length_b   1.000
_cell.length_c   1.000
_cell.angle_alpha   90.00
_cell.angle_beta   90.00
_cell.angle_gamma   90.00
#
_symmetry.space_group_name_H-M   'P 1'
#
loop_
_entity.id
_entity.type
_entity.pdbx_description
1 polymer ?
#
loop_
_entity_poly.entity_id
_entity_poly.type
_entity_poly.pdbx_seq_one_letter_code
_entity_poly.pdbx_strand_id
1 'polypeptide(L)'
;MTTTATALYKYTYTLGRSLYIPLTCRCNSIPLPVTRGPKFVLPREVADALMNVRNAEFPGHGFGHADDGGGEGDDDRERLPPFPKKWLVNDLYADINPSPRQSQKHDSITADIIDDSIQPPISTLINEVHSRLSSDPFDQLVIAGEGEPTLRMDALLAVARTVQSRKVPVRVITNGLCYGVNNLGYSPYNRERNGVLPIHRHTVLRDMLEAGVTRVSVALNTANRHEYDLLMEPATNLQPGTAHDIVCEFIMEAAKVGMDVEITAIDRPDVDKRETDRLARMLLSVGDQKKKISNVRWRRYFE
;
A
#
# COMPACT_ATOMS: atom_id res chain seq x y z
N MET A 1 1.70 40.08 -4.49
CA MET A 1 2.36 39.32 -3.41
C MET A 1 1.46 38.16 -3.06
N THR A 2 1.58 37.07 -3.82
CA THR A 2 0.83 35.82 -3.64
C THR A 2 1.66 34.93 -2.74
N THR A 3 1.24 34.82 -1.48
CA THR A 3 1.92 34.02 -0.46
C THR A 3 1.88 32.55 -0.87
N THR A 4 3.05 31.99 -1.19
CA THR A 4 3.31 30.56 -1.36
C THR A 4 2.99 29.82 -0.06
N ALA A 5 1.79 29.22 0.01
CA ALA A 5 1.33 28.39 1.11
C ALA A 5 1.73 26.90 0.94
N THR A 6 2.90 26.64 0.36
CA THR A 6 3.43 25.29 0.12
C THR A 6 4.45 24.94 1.19
N ALA A 7 4.01 24.45 2.36
CA ALA A 7 4.81 23.62 3.28
C ALA A 7 4.07 23.13 4.56
N LEU A 8 2.73 23.11 4.65
CA LEU A 8 2.11 22.68 5.92
C LEU A 8 2.13 21.15 6.11
N TYR A 9 2.16 20.38 5.03
CA TYR A 9 1.99 18.92 5.05
C TYR A 9 3.09 18.25 4.24
N LYS A 10 3.78 17.27 4.84
CA LYS A 10 4.99 16.66 4.26
C LYS A 10 4.75 15.31 3.63
N TYR A 11 3.84 14.53 4.19
CA TYR A 11 3.68 13.12 3.83
C TYR A 11 2.39 12.86 3.06
N THR A 12 1.39 13.71 3.19
CA THR A 12 0.10 13.60 2.51
C THR A 12 0.08 14.38 1.20
N TYR A 13 -0.63 13.85 0.20
CA TYR A 13 -0.87 14.51 -1.08
C TYR A 13 -2.32 14.30 -1.52
N THR A 14 -2.80 15.09 -2.49
CA THR A 14 -4.18 14.99 -2.99
C THR A 14 -4.20 14.57 -4.46
N LEU A 15 -5.10 13.64 -4.81
CA LEU A 15 -5.46 13.37 -6.20
C LEU A 15 -6.99 13.43 -6.33
N GLY A 16 -7.48 14.42 -7.10
CA GLY A 16 -8.91 14.72 -7.17
C GLY A 16 -9.46 15.08 -5.79
N ARG A 17 -10.52 14.39 -5.35
CA ARG A 17 -11.16 14.58 -4.03
C ARG A 17 -10.71 13.55 -2.97
N SER A 18 -9.61 12.85 -3.21
CA SER A 18 -9.09 11.81 -2.32
C SER A 18 -7.79 12.27 -1.66
N LEU A 19 -7.70 12.09 -0.34
CA LEU A 19 -6.47 12.33 0.42
C LEU A 19 -5.62 11.06 0.40
N TYR A 20 -4.35 11.17 0.06
CA TYR A 20 -3.42 10.06 0.02
C TYR A 20 -2.39 10.15 1.15
N ILE A 21 -2.01 8.98 1.68
CA ILE A 21 -0.92 8.83 2.63
C ILE A 21 -0.04 7.61 2.30
N PRO A 22 1.24 7.82 1.95
CA PRO A 22 2.27 6.80 1.90
C PRO A 22 2.80 6.50 3.31
N LEU A 23 2.78 5.23 3.71
CA LEU A 23 3.25 4.82 5.04
C LEU A 23 4.74 4.41 5.06
N THR A 24 5.24 3.95 3.92
CA THR A 24 6.59 3.44 3.74
C THR A 24 7.02 3.50 2.28
N CYS A 25 8.33 3.55 2.01
CA CYS A 25 8.87 3.32 0.67
C CYS A 25 9.38 1.89 0.47
N ARG A 26 9.42 1.07 1.53
CA ARG A 26 9.82 -0.34 1.45
C ARG A 26 8.85 -1.14 0.59
N CYS A 27 9.39 -2.06 -0.20
CA CYS A 27 8.63 -2.90 -1.12
C CYS A 27 9.05 -4.37 -0.99
N ASN A 28 8.09 -5.30 -1.13
CA ASN A 28 8.31 -6.75 -1.22
C ASN A 28 8.06 -7.28 -2.65
N SER A 29 8.01 -6.38 -3.62
CA SER A 29 7.90 -6.60 -5.07
C SER A 29 8.48 -5.37 -5.77
N ILE A 30 8.56 -5.36 -7.11
CA ILE A 30 8.81 -4.12 -7.85
C ILE A 30 7.81 -3.04 -7.39
N PRO A 31 8.26 -1.81 -7.09
CA PRO A 31 7.38 -0.73 -6.69
C PRO A 31 6.32 -0.46 -7.77
N LEU A 32 5.07 -0.23 -7.36
CA LEU A 32 3.98 0.00 -8.30
C LEU A 32 4.26 1.16 -9.29
N PRO A 33 4.88 2.29 -8.89
CA PRO A 33 5.29 3.32 -9.85
C PRO A 33 6.24 2.82 -10.95
N VAL A 34 7.16 1.90 -10.62
CA VAL A 34 8.13 1.34 -11.59
C VAL A 34 7.44 0.46 -12.62
N THR A 35 6.38 -0.26 -12.23
CA THR A 35 5.57 -1.09 -13.16
C THR A 35 4.89 -0.27 -14.26
N ARG A 36 4.76 1.06 -14.07
CA ARG A 36 4.11 1.98 -15.02
C ARG A 36 4.99 2.31 -16.23
N GLY A 37 6.26 1.92 -16.25
CA GLY A 37 7.18 2.12 -17.38
C GLY A 37 8.18 3.26 -17.19
N PRO A 38 9.24 3.31 -18.02
CA PRO A 38 10.37 4.20 -17.83
C PRO A 38 10.03 5.69 -17.91
N LYS A 39 9.01 6.08 -18.69
CA LYS A 39 8.57 7.48 -18.86
C LYS A 39 7.43 7.87 -17.92
N PHE A 40 7.14 7.07 -16.90
CA PHE A 40 6.14 7.43 -15.90
C PHE A 40 6.61 8.63 -15.07
N VAL A 41 5.77 9.66 -15.03
CA VAL A 41 5.97 10.88 -14.25
C VAL A 41 4.76 11.12 -13.34
N LEU A 42 4.99 11.75 -12.20
CA LEU A 42 4.01 12.07 -11.18
C LEU A 42 3.91 13.59 -11.02
N PRO A 43 2.76 14.14 -10.61
CA PRO A 43 2.70 15.53 -10.19
C PRO A 43 3.74 15.81 -9.08
N ARG A 44 4.34 17.01 -9.09
CA ARG A 44 5.38 17.44 -8.16
C ARG A 44 5.01 17.20 -6.69
N GLU A 45 3.81 17.60 -6.28
CA GLU A 45 3.33 17.37 -4.90
C GLU A 45 3.32 15.88 -4.50
N VAL A 46 2.99 15.00 -5.45
CA VAL A 46 3.01 13.54 -5.22
C VAL A 46 4.45 13.04 -5.11
N ALA A 47 5.33 13.47 -6.01
CA ALA A 47 6.74 13.09 -5.97
C ALA A 47 7.40 13.55 -4.65
N ASP A 48 7.16 14.80 -4.23
CA ASP A 48 7.68 15.37 -2.99
C ASP A 48 7.23 14.57 -1.76
N ALA A 49 5.95 14.23 -1.65
CA ALA A 49 5.44 13.46 -0.52
C ALA A 49 6.08 12.06 -0.43
N LEU A 50 6.29 11.40 -1.57
CA LEU A 50 6.95 10.09 -1.64
C LEU A 50 8.45 10.19 -1.30
N MET A 51 9.12 11.24 -1.77
CA MET A 51 10.52 11.51 -1.45
C MET A 51 10.70 11.85 0.03
N ASN A 52 9.76 12.54 0.65
CA ASN A 52 9.76 12.81 2.09
C ASN A 52 9.69 11.51 2.91
N VAL A 53 8.88 10.53 2.49
CA VAL A 53 8.86 9.21 3.14
C VAL A 53 10.20 8.49 2.95
N ARG A 54 10.77 8.47 1.75
CA ARG A 54 12.10 7.88 1.51
C ARG A 54 13.16 8.50 2.42
N ASN A 55 13.24 9.83 2.43
CA ASN A 55 14.22 10.58 3.21
C ASN A 55 14.07 10.34 4.72
N ALA A 56 12.84 10.16 5.20
CA ALA A 56 12.57 9.81 6.59
C ALA A 56 13.05 8.39 6.90
N GLU A 57 12.70 7.40 6.08
CA GLU A 57 13.05 5.99 6.33
C GLU A 57 14.54 5.68 6.20
N PHE A 58 15.24 6.43 5.35
CA PHE A 58 16.64 6.20 4.99
C PHE A 58 17.42 7.53 4.98
N PRO A 59 17.62 8.15 6.16
CA PRO A 59 18.30 9.44 6.24
C PRO A 59 19.74 9.34 5.71
N GLY A 60 20.21 10.42 5.09
CA GLY A 60 21.59 10.55 4.60
C GLY A 60 21.93 9.79 3.31
N HIS A 61 20.98 9.05 2.73
CA HIS A 61 21.24 8.29 1.51
C HIS A 61 21.23 9.13 0.23
N GLY A 62 20.76 10.39 0.29
CA GLY A 62 20.81 11.36 -0.82
C GLY A 62 20.20 10.79 -2.10
N PHE A 63 18.87 10.63 -2.17
CA PHE A 63 18.19 10.03 -3.33
C PHE A 63 18.27 10.84 -4.63
N GLY A 64 18.92 12.02 -4.59
CA GLY A 64 18.95 12.99 -5.68
C GLY A 64 17.56 13.54 -6.00
N HIS A 65 17.52 14.67 -6.70
CA HIS A 65 16.43 14.89 -7.65
C HIS A 65 16.80 14.12 -8.92
N ALA A 66 15.83 13.56 -9.65
CA ALA A 66 16.14 12.89 -10.90
C ALA A 66 16.86 13.88 -11.82
N ASP A 67 18.08 13.54 -12.26
CA ASP A 67 18.93 14.42 -13.08
C ASP A 67 18.11 15.08 -14.20
N ASP A 68 18.24 16.40 -14.29
CA ASP A 68 17.65 17.29 -15.29
C ASP A 68 18.12 16.89 -16.70
N GLY A 69 17.41 15.95 -17.31
CA GLY A 69 17.22 15.92 -18.75
C GLY A 69 16.35 17.11 -19.15
N GLY A 70 16.95 18.30 -19.15
CA GLY A 70 16.30 19.59 -19.27
C GLY A 70 15.19 19.64 -20.33
N GLY A 71 13.99 19.86 -19.85
CA GLY A 71 12.97 20.59 -20.58
C GLY A 71 12.60 21.78 -19.72
N GLU A 72 13.04 22.98 -20.09
CA GLU A 72 12.35 24.21 -19.69
C GLU A 72 10.91 24.11 -20.19
N GLY A 73 10.04 23.57 -19.35
CA GLY A 73 8.65 23.29 -19.67
C GLY A 73 7.85 23.39 -18.39
N ASP A 74 6.74 24.12 -18.49
CA ASP A 74 5.72 24.41 -17.48
C ASP A 74 4.98 23.16 -16.93
N ASP A 75 5.59 21.97 -17.02
CA ASP A 75 4.97 20.71 -16.59
C ASP A 75 5.42 20.42 -15.15
N ASP A 76 4.50 20.63 -14.20
CA ASP A 76 4.61 20.32 -12.76
C ASP A 76 4.71 18.80 -12.49
N ARG A 77 5.45 18.06 -13.32
CA ARG A 77 5.58 16.62 -13.29
C ARG A 77 7.03 16.20 -13.16
N GLU A 78 7.27 15.26 -12.27
CA GLU A 78 8.59 14.76 -11.95
C GLU A 78 8.65 13.24 -12.02
N ARG A 79 9.83 12.74 -12.36
CA ARG A 79 10.14 11.32 -12.28
C ARG A 79 10.70 11.01 -10.89
N LEU A 80 10.16 10.00 -10.23
CA LEU A 80 10.78 9.50 -9.01
C LEU A 80 12.16 8.91 -9.35
N PRO A 81 13.21 9.25 -8.59
CA PRO A 81 14.50 8.57 -8.71
C PRO A 81 14.33 7.05 -8.57
N PRO A 82 15.12 6.23 -9.26
CA PRO A 82 14.99 4.78 -9.22
C PRO A 82 15.05 4.23 -7.79
N PHE A 83 14.18 3.29 -7.46
CA PHE A 83 14.23 2.57 -6.19
C PHE A 83 15.37 1.54 -6.22
N PRO A 84 16.36 1.58 -5.32
CA PRO A 84 17.42 0.58 -5.26
C PRO A 84 16.89 -0.79 -4.86
N LYS A 85 17.12 -1.80 -5.71
CA LYS A 85 16.70 -3.19 -5.47
C LYS A 85 17.21 -3.76 -4.13
N LYS A 86 18.30 -3.24 -3.58
CA LYS A 86 18.83 -3.62 -2.25
C LYS A 86 17.90 -3.28 -1.07
N TRP A 87 16.91 -2.41 -1.28
CA TRP A 87 15.87 -2.10 -0.28
C TRP A 87 14.57 -2.86 -0.54
N LEU A 88 14.57 -3.75 -1.55
CA LEU A 88 13.58 -4.79 -1.58
C LEU A 88 13.75 -5.64 -0.34
N VAL A 89 12.60 -5.88 0.23
CA VAL A 89 12.44 -6.57 1.47
C VAL A 89 12.42 -8.04 1.14
N ASN A 90 13.58 -8.68 1.24
CA ASN A 90 13.69 -10.12 1.05
C ASN A 90 13.36 -10.89 2.34
N ASP A 91 13.49 -10.24 3.51
CA ASP A 91 13.44 -10.87 4.83
C ASP A 91 12.73 -10.01 5.91
N LEU A 92 11.68 -9.21 5.61
CA LEU A 92 11.16 -8.15 6.54
C LEU A 92 10.80 -8.63 7.96
N TYR A 93 10.67 -9.92 8.19
CA TYR A 93 10.27 -10.47 9.46
C TYR A 93 11.27 -11.46 10.06
N ALA A 94 12.47 -11.61 9.48
CA ALA A 94 13.54 -12.41 10.08
C ALA A 94 14.08 -11.77 11.38
N ASP A 95 14.05 -10.44 11.49
CA ASP A 95 14.65 -9.69 12.60
C ASP A 95 13.65 -9.13 13.63
N ILE A 96 12.43 -9.68 13.70
CA ILE A 96 11.54 -9.40 14.84
C ILE A 96 11.63 -10.58 15.81
N ASN A 97 12.73 -10.66 16.55
CA ASN A 97 12.69 -11.19 17.91
C ASN A 97 12.14 -10.05 18.77
N PRO A 98 10.83 -9.99 19.07
CA PRO A 98 10.37 -9.00 20.02
C PRO A 98 10.97 -9.40 21.36
N SER A 99 11.82 -8.54 21.94
CA SER A 99 11.99 -8.56 23.39
C SER A 99 10.59 -8.63 24.01
N PRO A 100 10.33 -9.54 24.97
CA PRO A 100 8.99 -9.79 25.47
C PRO A 100 8.37 -8.47 25.95
N ARG A 101 7.38 -7.97 25.19
CA ARG A 101 6.67 -6.73 25.55
C ARG A 101 5.79 -7.05 26.75
N GLN A 102 6.00 -6.35 27.85
CA GLN A 102 5.13 -6.44 29.02
C GLN A 102 3.73 -5.97 28.63
N SER A 103 2.77 -6.90 28.62
CA SER A 103 1.37 -6.62 28.42
C SER A 103 0.80 -5.92 29.66
N GLN A 104 0.59 -4.62 29.59
CA GLN A 104 -0.31 -3.92 30.52
C GLN A 104 -1.70 -3.87 29.89
N LYS A 105 -2.68 -4.50 30.55
CA LYS A 105 -4.11 -4.40 30.20
C LYS A 105 -4.56 -2.94 30.39
N HIS A 106 -5.02 -2.28 29.34
CA HIS A 106 -5.73 -1.02 29.48
C HIS A 106 -6.94 -0.94 28.55
N ASP A 107 -8.12 -0.82 29.17
CA ASP A 107 -9.40 -0.54 28.54
C ASP A 107 -9.51 0.97 28.26
N SER A 108 -9.22 1.42 27.04
CA SER A 108 -9.80 2.64 26.46
C SER A 108 -9.49 2.74 24.96
N ILE A 109 -10.40 3.34 24.21
CA ILE A 109 -10.34 3.52 22.74
C ILE A 109 -9.24 4.54 22.33
N THR A 110 -8.51 5.11 23.29
CA THR A 110 -7.25 5.85 23.12
C THR A 110 -6.06 5.01 23.58
N ALA A 111 -5.97 3.76 23.10
CA ALA A 111 -4.81 2.92 23.34
C ALA A 111 -3.56 3.64 22.78
N ASP A 112 -2.58 3.90 23.64
CA ASP A 112 -1.34 4.60 23.32
C ASP A 112 -0.79 4.15 21.96
N ILE A 113 -0.73 5.06 20.99
CA ILE A 113 -0.15 4.78 19.68
C ILE A 113 1.33 4.49 19.93
N ILE A 114 1.69 3.20 19.93
CA ILE A 114 3.08 2.77 20.05
C ILE A 114 3.73 2.99 18.69
N ASP A 115 4.58 4.00 18.58
CA ASP A 115 5.41 4.22 17.40
C ASP A 115 6.32 3.00 17.16
N ASP A 116 6.42 2.57 15.89
CA ASP A 116 7.42 1.60 15.47
C ASP A 116 8.81 2.26 15.34
N SER A 117 9.85 1.48 15.06
CA SER A 117 11.20 2.01 14.84
C SER A 117 11.38 2.68 13.47
N ILE A 118 10.31 2.80 12.67
CA ILE A 118 10.34 3.31 11.30
C ILE A 118 9.92 4.78 11.29
N GLN A 119 10.61 5.58 10.48
CA GLN A 119 10.30 6.99 10.27
C GLN A 119 9.47 7.18 8.99
N PRO A 120 8.63 8.22 8.87
CA PRO A 120 8.19 9.10 9.95
C PRO A 120 7.38 8.32 11.00
N PRO A 121 7.34 8.75 12.27
CA PRO A 121 6.62 8.04 13.32
C PRO A 121 5.12 7.93 12.99
N ILE A 122 4.47 6.87 13.46
CA ILE A 122 3.03 6.63 13.28
C ILE A 122 2.22 7.83 13.80
N SER A 123 2.61 8.38 14.94
CA SER A 123 2.03 9.58 15.53
C SER A 123 2.07 10.80 14.59
N THR A 124 3.17 11.00 13.86
CA THR A 124 3.32 12.08 12.88
C THR A 124 2.37 11.89 11.69
N LEU A 125 2.29 10.66 11.17
CA LEU A 125 1.39 10.30 10.07
C LEU A 125 -0.08 10.54 10.44
N ILE A 126 -0.48 10.11 11.65
CA ILE A 126 -1.84 10.31 12.18
C ILE A 126 -2.18 11.79 12.33
N ASN A 127 -1.27 12.56 12.93
CA ASN A 127 -1.47 13.99 13.15
C ASN A 127 -1.63 14.74 11.81
N GLU A 128 -0.86 14.37 10.79
CA GLU A 128 -0.96 14.99 9.47
C GLU A 128 -2.32 14.67 8.80
N VAL A 129 -2.73 13.40 8.79
CA VAL A 129 -4.04 12.99 8.25
C VAL A 129 -5.18 13.68 8.99
N HIS A 130 -5.13 13.70 10.32
CA HIS A 130 -6.15 14.34 11.14
C HIS A 130 -6.26 15.85 10.82
N SER A 131 -5.12 16.51 10.63
CA SER A 131 -5.08 17.93 10.27
C SER A 131 -5.68 18.17 8.88
N ARG A 132 -5.29 17.38 7.87
CA ARG A 132 -5.84 17.48 6.50
C ARG A 132 -7.35 17.30 6.47
N LEU A 133 -7.85 16.24 7.10
CA LEU A 133 -9.28 15.94 7.12
C LEU A 133 -10.11 16.95 7.92
N SER A 134 -9.47 17.79 8.75
CA SER A 134 -10.14 18.87 9.46
C SER A 134 -10.22 20.15 8.63
N SER A 135 -9.24 20.37 7.75
CA SER A 135 -9.15 21.54 6.89
C SER A 135 -10.04 21.43 5.65
N ASP A 136 -10.10 20.25 5.03
CA ASP A 136 -10.73 20.06 3.72
C ASP A 136 -11.66 18.82 3.68
N PRO A 137 -12.75 18.87 2.91
CA PRO A 137 -13.61 17.71 2.69
C PRO A 137 -12.98 16.76 1.65
N PHE A 138 -12.81 15.50 2.02
CA PHE A 138 -12.36 14.43 1.12
C PHE A 138 -13.38 13.31 1.01
N ASP A 139 -13.49 12.70 -0.17
CA ASP A 139 -14.41 11.59 -0.45
C ASP A 139 -13.91 10.26 0.13
N GLN A 140 -12.60 10.14 0.37
CA GLN A 140 -11.93 8.98 0.94
C GLN A 140 -10.50 9.31 1.39
N LEU A 141 -10.01 8.53 2.34
CA LEU A 141 -8.59 8.40 2.64
C LEU A 141 -8.04 7.20 1.87
N VAL A 142 -6.94 7.39 1.15
CA VAL A 142 -6.26 6.35 0.39
C VAL A 142 -4.87 6.12 0.98
N ILE A 143 -4.67 4.96 1.58
CA ILE A 143 -3.37 4.51 2.07
C ILE A 143 -2.64 3.88 0.87
N ALA A 144 -1.74 4.66 0.29
CA ALA A 144 -0.98 4.27 -0.91
C ALA A 144 0.28 5.13 -1.05
N GLY A 145 1.33 4.51 -1.58
CA GLY A 145 2.59 5.17 -1.84
C GLY A 145 3.40 4.44 -2.88
N GLU A 146 4.70 4.67 -2.84
CA GLU A 146 5.66 3.88 -3.60
C GLU A 146 5.79 2.46 -3.02
N GLY A 147 5.85 2.36 -1.69
CA GLY A 147 6.01 1.11 -0.95
C GLY A 147 4.72 0.29 -0.82
N GLU A 148 4.86 -0.89 -0.21
CA GLU A 148 3.74 -1.77 0.14
C GLU A 148 3.21 -1.42 1.54
N PRO A 149 2.01 -0.82 1.67
CA PRO A 149 1.51 -0.35 2.96
C PRO A 149 1.40 -1.44 4.03
N THR A 150 1.14 -2.69 3.63
CA THR A 150 1.00 -3.81 4.57
C THR A 150 2.30 -4.22 5.25
N LEU A 151 3.46 -3.78 4.73
CA LEU A 151 4.75 -3.95 5.42
C LEU A 151 4.85 -3.10 6.69
N ARG A 152 4.02 -2.07 6.82
CA ARG A 152 3.93 -1.20 8.00
C ARG A 152 2.53 -1.23 8.60
N MET A 153 2.06 -2.44 8.89
CA MET A 153 0.65 -2.68 9.25
C MET A 153 0.21 -1.94 10.52
N ASP A 154 1.07 -1.81 11.55
CA ASP A 154 0.72 -1.03 12.76
C ASP A 154 0.35 0.42 12.38
N ALA A 155 1.13 1.06 11.51
CA ALA A 155 0.83 2.38 10.99
C ALA A 155 -0.47 2.41 10.16
N LEU A 156 -0.67 1.39 9.31
CA LEU A 156 -1.89 1.27 8.49
C LEU A 156 -3.14 1.22 9.35
N LEU A 157 -3.16 0.34 10.35
CA LEU A 157 -4.31 0.17 11.24
C LEU A 157 -4.53 1.42 12.10
N ALA A 158 -3.47 2.03 12.62
CA ALA A 158 -3.57 3.23 13.44
C ALA A 158 -4.10 4.45 12.65
N VAL A 159 -3.61 4.65 11.42
CA VAL A 159 -4.11 5.68 10.51
C VAL A 159 -5.56 5.42 10.11
N ALA A 160 -5.94 4.17 9.81
CA ALA A 160 -7.34 3.85 9.47
C ALA A 160 -8.29 4.12 10.65
N ARG A 161 -7.91 3.73 11.89
CA ARG A 161 -8.72 3.95 13.10
C ARG A 161 -8.97 5.43 13.37
N THR A 162 -7.97 6.30 13.14
CA THR A 162 -8.08 7.74 13.46
C THR A 162 -9.17 8.45 12.65
N VAL A 163 -9.57 7.88 11.50
CA VAL A 163 -10.56 8.49 10.61
C VAL A 163 -11.92 7.80 10.64
N GLN A 164 -12.05 6.71 11.40
CA GLN A 164 -13.29 5.91 11.47
C GLN A 164 -14.47 6.73 12.00
N SER A 165 -14.25 7.61 13.00
CA SER A 165 -15.28 8.49 13.56
C SER A 165 -15.81 9.53 12.56
N ARG A 166 -15.03 9.87 11.54
CA ARG A 166 -15.36 10.88 10.51
C ARG A 166 -16.21 10.32 9.37
N LYS A 167 -16.49 9.01 9.37
CA LYS A 167 -17.21 8.30 8.29
C LYS A 167 -16.58 8.50 6.90
N VAL A 168 -15.29 8.82 6.84
CA VAL A 168 -14.53 8.89 5.58
C VAL A 168 -14.11 7.47 5.22
N PRO A 169 -14.50 6.94 4.04
CA PRO A 169 -14.09 5.62 3.61
C PRO A 169 -12.56 5.51 3.52
N VAL A 170 -12.00 4.40 4.00
CA VAL A 170 -10.56 4.12 3.90
C VAL A 170 -10.33 3.06 2.82
N ARG A 171 -9.48 3.39 1.86
CA ARG A 171 -9.02 2.49 0.78
C ARG A 171 -7.53 2.22 0.95
N VAL A 172 -7.13 0.94 0.89
CA VAL A 172 -5.70 0.56 0.81
C VAL A 172 -5.37 0.17 -0.63
N ILE A 173 -4.23 0.63 -1.15
CA ILE A 173 -3.65 0.10 -2.40
C ILE A 173 -2.51 -0.85 -2.01
N THR A 174 -2.59 -2.10 -2.46
CA THR A 174 -1.66 -3.17 -2.05
C THR A 174 -1.39 -4.12 -3.20
N ASN A 175 -0.27 -4.84 -3.15
CA ASN A 175 -0.04 -6.01 -3.99
C ASN A 175 -0.69 -7.29 -3.43
N GLY A 176 -1.15 -7.32 -2.18
CA GLY A 176 -1.80 -8.48 -1.56
C GLY A 176 -0.84 -9.58 -1.06
N LEU A 177 0.48 -9.42 -1.23
CA LEU A 177 1.47 -10.44 -0.86
C LEU A 177 1.62 -10.64 0.65
N CYS A 178 1.05 -9.78 1.49
CA CYS A 178 1.03 -9.96 2.94
C CYS A 178 0.37 -11.28 3.39
N TYR A 179 -0.48 -11.87 2.55
CA TYR A 179 -1.06 -13.21 2.77
C TYR A 179 -0.06 -14.36 2.70
N GLY A 180 1.12 -14.13 2.12
CA GLY A 180 2.21 -15.10 2.04
C GLY A 180 3.15 -15.08 3.24
N VAL A 181 2.96 -14.16 4.19
CA VAL A 181 3.87 -13.96 5.32
C VAL A 181 3.39 -14.75 6.53
N ASN A 182 4.23 -15.69 7.00
CA ASN A 182 3.88 -16.61 8.09
C ASN A 182 3.65 -15.93 9.45
N ASN A 183 4.30 -14.80 9.70
CA ASN A 183 4.11 -14.02 10.92
C ASN A 183 4.29 -12.53 10.63
N LEU A 184 3.20 -11.76 10.73
CA LEU A 184 3.26 -10.33 10.48
C LEU A 184 3.60 -9.50 11.75
N GLY A 185 3.72 -10.12 12.93
CA GLY A 185 4.26 -9.52 14.16
C GLY A 185 3.49 -8.35 14.80
N TYR A 186 2.56 -7.71 14.08
CA TYR A 186 1.84 -6.50 14.49
C TYR A 186 0.60 -6.81 15.36
N SER A 187 -0.07 -7.95 15.13
CA SER A 187 -1.28 -8.29 15.87
C SER A 187 -0.93 -8.91 17.22
N PRO A 188 -1.56 -8.52 18.34
CA PRO A 188 -1.40 -9.23 19.62
C PRO A 188 -1.76 -10.72 19.51
N TYR A 189 -2.63 -11.07 18.57
CA TYR A 189 -2.98 -12.47 18.25
C TYR A 189 -1.90 -13.21 17.45
N ASN A 190 -0.94 -12.50 16.84
CA ASN A 190 0.17 -13.05 16.04
C ASN A 190 1.45 -13.27 16.85
N ARG A 191 1.57 -12.72 18.07
CA ARG A 191 2.81 -12.80 18.87
C ARG A 191 3.11 -14.17 19.47
N GLU A 192 2.12 -15.06 19.59
CA GLU A 192 2.25 -16.32 20.35
C GLU A 192 2.15 -17.58 19.49
N ARG A 193 2.07 -17.51 18.14
CA ARG A 193 1.61 -18.66 17.34
C ARG A 193 2.67 -19.24 16.40
N ASN A 194 3.16 -20.42 16.78
CA ASN A 194 4.00 -21.30 15.97
C ASN A 194 3.19 -21.98 14.84
N GLY A 195 3.10 -21.34 13.67
CA GLY A 195 3.24 -22.04 12.37
C GLY A 195 2.02 -22.73 11.72
N VAL A 196 0.87 -22.06 11.54
CA VAL A 196 -0.19 -22.59 10.64
C VAL A 196 -0.80 -21.48 9.75
N LEU A 197 -0.27 -21.35 8.51
CA LEU A 197 -0.60 -20.33 7.49
C LEU A 197 -2.09 -19.99 7.30
N PRO A 198 -3.03 -20.95 7.19
CA PRO A 198 -4.43 -20.64 6.87
C PRO A 198 -5.13 -19.72 7.88
N ILE A 199 -4.77 -19.81 9.16
CA ILE A 199 -5.43 -19.02 10.23
C ILE A 199 -4.95 -17.56 10.21
N HIS A 200 -3.73 -17.30 9.72
CA HIS A 200 -3.13 -15.96 9.72
C HIS A 200 -3.77 -15.03 8.67
N ARG A 201 -4.25 -15.56 7.55
CA ARG A 201 -4.85 -14.80 6.44
C ARG A 201 -6.13 -14.06 6.85
N HIS A 202 -7.04 -14.76 7.54
CA HIS A 202 -8.29 -14.17 8.03
C HIS A 202 -8.06 -13.05 9.05
N THR A 203 -6.95 -13.09 9.79
CA THR A 203 -6.58 -12.04 10.74
C THR A 203 -6.24 -10.72 10.04
N VAL A 204 -5.56 -10.75 8.90
CA VAL A 204 -5.18 -9.52 8.16
C VAL A 204 -6.42 -8.73 7.74
N LEU A 205 -7.35 -9.37 7.04
CA LEU A 205 -8.57 -8.69 6.58
C LEU A 205 -9.49 -8.29 7.74
N ARG A 206 -9.59 -9.13 8.78
CA ARG A 206 -10.37 -8.79 9.97
C ARG A 206 -9.80 -7.55 10.65
N ASP A 207 -8.49 -7.52 10.92
CA ASP A 207 -7.84 -6.39 11.59
C ASP A 207 -8.00 -5.10 10.75
N MET A 208 -7.89 -5.20 9.41
CA MET A 208 -8.20 -4.11 8.47
C MET A 208 -9.65 -3.61 8.60
N LEU A 209 -10.64 -4.51 8.58
CA LEU A 209 -12.06 -4.18 8.71
C LEU A 209 -12.38 -3.53 10.06
N GLU A 210 -11.87 -4.09 11.16
CA GLU A 210 -12.03 -3.54 12.51
C GLU A 210 -11.43 -2.13 12.62
N ALA A 211 -10.31 -1.89 11.94
CA ALA A 211 -9.70 -0.56 11.85
C ALA A 211 -10.45 0.42 10.92
N GLY A 212 -11.47 -0.02 10.19
CA GLY A 212 -12.27 0.82 9.30
C GLY A 212 -11.84 0.82 7.82
N VAL A 213 -10.89 -0.04 7.44
CA VAL A 213 -10.55 -0.26 6.03
C VAL A 213 -11.67 -1.08 5.39
N THR A 214 -12.44 -0.43 4.52
CA THR A 214 -13.60 -1.04 3.86
C THR A 214 -13.39 -1.27 2.37
N ARG A 215 -12.31 -0.72 1.80
CA ARG A 215 -11.99 -0.80 0.38
C ARG A 215 -10.54 -1.19 0.17
N VAL A 216 -10.27 -2.01 -0.84
CA VAL A 216 -8.92 -2.37 -1.25
C VAL A 216 -8.78 -2.24 -2.77
N SER A 217 -7.60 -1.86 -3.23
CA SER A 217 -7.24 -1.91 -4.65
C SER A 217 -6.00 -2.76 -4.80
N VAL A 218 -6.12 -3.88 -5.52
CA VAL A 218 -5.10 -4.93 -5.55
C VAL A 218 -4.44 -4.98 -6.93
N ALA A 219 -3.12 -4.96 -6.98
CA ALA A 219 -2.35 -5.05 -8.22
C ALA A 219 -2.20 -6.52 -8.66
N LEU A 220 -3.13 -7.02 -9.48
CA LEU A 220 -3.06 -8.37 -10.04
C LEU A 220 -2.13 -8.45 -11.24
N ASN A 221 -2.12 -7.40 -12.08
CA ASN A 221 -1.31 -7.21 -13.29
C ASN A 221 -1.47 -8.22 -14.43
N THR A 222 -1.68 -9.51 -14.16
CA THR A 222 -1.83 -10.55 -15.18
C THR A 222 -2.59 -11.77 -14.65
N ALA A 223 -3.19 -12.56 -15.54
CA ALA A 223 -3.72 -13.89 -15.22
C ALA A 223 -2.66 -15.00 -15.23
N ASN A 224 -1.46 -14.76 -15.76
CA ASN A 224 -0.44 -15.79 -15.90
C ASN A 224 0.57 -15.73 -14.74
N ARG A 225 0.68 -16.82 -14.00
CA ARG A 225 1.59 -16.95 -12.85
C ARG A 225 3.07 -16.67 -13.15
N HIS A 226 3.58 -17.09 -14.31
CA HIS A 226 4.99 -16.89 -14.67
C HIS A 226 5.23 -15.45 -15.13
N GLU A 227 4.28 -14.89 -15.88
CA GLU A 227 4.31 -13.48 -16.25
C GLU A 227 4.25 -12.58 -15.02
N TYR A 228 3.47 -12.97 -14.00
CA TYR A 228 3.40 -12.25 -12.73
C TYR A 228 4.78 -12.18 -12.06
N ASP A 229 5.50 -13.29 -11.96
CA ASP A 229 6.84 -13.32 -11.37
C ASP A 229 7.81 -12.37 -12.09
N LEU A 230 7.74 -12.32 -13.43
CA LEU A 230 8.57 -11.42 -14.25
C LEU A 230 8.19 -9.95 -14.08
N LEU A 231 6.89 -9.65 -14.03
CA LEU A 231 6.38 -8.28 -13.92
C LEU A 231 6.54 -7.70 -12.53
N MET A 232 6.37 -8.54 -11.50
CA MET A 232 6.32 -8.10 -10.10
C MET A 232 7.60 -8.38 -9.34
N GLU A 233 8.48 -9.27 -9.81
CA GLU A 233 9.67 -9.76 -9.09
C GLU A 233 9.44 -9.84 -7.57
N PRO A 234 8.47 -10.66 -7.11
CA PRO A 234 8.13 -10.74 -5.69
C PRO A 234 9.37 -11.16 -4.89
N ALA A 235 9.71 -10.38 -3.87
CA ALA A 235 10.84 -10.57 -2.98
C ALA A 235 10.53 -11.68 -1.97
N THR A 236 10.49 -12.92 -2.45
CA THR A 236 10.05 -14.07 -1.66
C THR A 236 10.80 -15.34 -2.07
N ASN A 237 11.03 -16.23 -1.11
CA ASN A 237 11.69 -17.52 -1.33
C ASN A 237 10.69 -18.63 -1.76
N LEU A 238 9.53 -18.24 -2.27
CA LEU A 238 8.48 -19.17 -2.70
C LEU A 238 8.79 -19.80 -4.06
N GLN A 239 8.14 -20.92 -4.35
CA GLN A 239 8.18 -21.52 -5.67
C GLN A 239 7.59 -20.55 -6.72
N PRO A 240 8.14 -20.50 -7.96
CA PRO A 240 7.59 -19.68 -9.03
C PRO A 240 6.08 -19.85 -9.20
N GLY A 241 5.38 -18.74 -9.36
CA GLY A 241 3.93 -18.65 -9.48
C GLY A 241 3.15 -18.65 -8.17
N THR A 242 3.75 -19.06 -7.04
CA THR A 242 3.05 -19.10 -5.74
C THR A 242 2.61 -17.70 -5.29
N ALA A 243 3.39 -16.67 -5.61
CA ALA A 243 3.06 -15.28 -5.29
C ALA A 243 1.75 -14.85 -5.97
N HIS A 244 1.53 -15.26 -7.22
CA HIS A 244 0.30 -14.98 -7.95
C HIS A 244 -0.92 -15.66 -7.30
N ASP A 245 -0.77 -16.93 -6.91
CA ASP A 245 -1.83 -17.68 -6.21
C ASP A 245 -2.22 -16.99 -4.88
N ILE A 246 -1.22 -16.52 -4.12
CA ILE A 246 -1.43 -15.77 -2.87
C ILE A 246 -2.22 -14.48 -3.10
N VAL A 247 -1.90 -13.72 -4.15
CA VAL A 247 -2.63 -12.48 -4.50
C VAL A 247 -4.06 -12.79 -4.94
N CYS A 248 -4.26 -13.84 -5.73
CA CYS A 248 -5.59 -14.30 -6.12
C CYS A 248 -6.43 -14.67 -4.89
N GLU A 249 -5.84 -15.36 -3.91
CA GLU A 249 -6.49 -15.70 -2.66
C GLU A 249 -6.82 -14.47 -1.81
N PHE A 250 -5.91 -13.49 -1.71
CA PHE A 250 -6.17 -12.21 -1.03
C PHE A 250 -7.42 -11.52 -1.61
N ILE A 251 -7.48 -11.41 -2.95
CA ILE A 251 -8.60 -10.79 -3.66
C ILE A 251 -9.91 -11.52 -3.36
N MET A 252 -9.89 -12.86 -3.46
CA MET A 252 -11.06 -13.70 -3.25
C MET A 252 -11.59 -13.58 -1.81
N GLU A 253 -10.72 -13.66 -0.81
CA GLU A 253 -11.12 -13.56 0.59
C GLU A 253 -11.57 -12.13 0.95
N ALA A 254 -10.92 -11.09 0.41
CA ALA A 254 -11.37 -9.70 0.59
C ALA A 254 -12.78 -9.48 0.04
N ALA A 255 -13.10 -10.05 -1.12
CA ALA A 255 -14.43 -9.99 -1.71
C ALA A 255 -15.46 -10.75 -0.85
N LYS A 256 -15.11 -11.94 -0.37
CA LYS A 256 -15.95 -12.82 0.45
C LYS A 256 -16.31 -12.19 1.81
N VAL A 257 -15.38 -11.48 2.45
CA VAL A 257 -15.66 -10.75 3.70
C VAL A 257 -16.39 -9.41 3.48
N GLY A 258 -16.72 -9.08 2.23
CA GLY A 258 -17.59 -7.95 1.88
C GLY A 258 -16.87 -6.62 1.63
N MET A 259 -15.54 -6.59 1.54
CA MET A 259 -14.81 -5.38 1.17
C MET A 259 -15.19 -4.91 -0.25
N ASP A 260 -15.02 -3.62 -0.53
CA ASP A 260 -15.05 -3.10 -1.89
C ASP A 260 -13.68 -3.30 -2.56
N VAL A 261 -13.58 -4.31 -3.42
CA VAL A 261 -12.33 -4.72 -4.06
C VAL A 261 -12.25 -4.17 -5.49
N GLU A 262 -11.23 -3.35 -5.77
CA GLU A 262 -10.83 -2.93 -7.12
C GLU A 262 -9.61 -3.73 -7.57
N ILE A 263 -9.73 -4.53 -8.63
CA ILE A 263 -8.55 -5.21 -9.23
C ILE A 263 -7.92 -4.27 -10.25
N THR A 264 -6.61 -4.12 -10.20
CA THR A 264 -5.84 -3.25 -11.09
C THR A 264 -4.77 -4.03 -11.86
N ALA A 265 -4.46 -3.55 -13.06
CA ALA A 265 -3.40 -4.09 -13.91
C ALA A 265 -2.78 -2.98 -14.77
N ILE A 266 -1.56 -3.19 -15.27
CA ILE A 266 -0.91 -2.27 -16.20
C ILE A 266 -1.27 -2.64 -17.64
N ASP A 267 -1.72 -1.66 -18.41
CA ASP A 267 -2.03 -1.78 -19.83
C ASP A 267 -0.73 -1.87 -20.63
N ARG A 268 -0.22 -3.10 -20.78
CA ARG A 268 0.96 -3.42 -21.59
C ARG A 268 0.58 -4.36 -22.74
N PRO A 269 1.29 -4.30 -23.87
CA PRO A 269 1.02 -5.16 -25.03
C PRO A 269 1.34 -6.65 -24.78
N ASP A 270 2.23 -6.95 -23.82
CA ASP A 270 2.62 -8.31 -23.44
C ASP A 270 1.63 -8.98 -22.46
N VAL A 271 0.64 -8.26 -21.94
CA VAL A 271 -0.34 -8.79 -20.98
C VAL A 271 -1.66 -9.15 -21.66
N ASP A 272 -2.15 -10.38 -21.45
CA ASP A 272 -3.48 -10.79 -21.92
C ASP A 272 -4.59 -10.15 -21.09
N LYS A 273 -5.14 -9.04 -21.60
CA LYS A 273 -6.23 -8.33 -20.93
C LYS A 273 -7.52 -9.14 -20.80
N ARG A 274 -7.84 -9.97 -21.79
CA ARG A 274 -9.10 -10.71 -21.81
C ARG A 274 -9.10 -11.78 -20.73
N GLU A 275 -8.01 -12.53 -20.63
CA GLU A 275 -7.86 -13.55 -19.59
C GLU A 275 -7.69 -12.91 -18.21
N THR A 276 -6.99 -11.78 -18.09
CA THR A 276 -6.89 -11.03 -16.83
C THR A 276 -8.26 -10.52 -16.34
N ASP A 277 -9.07 -9.95 -17.25
CA ASP A 277 -10.45 -9.55 -16.94
C ASP A 277 -11.34 -10.76 -16.56
N ARG A 278 -11.14 -11.90 -17.21
CA ARG A 278 -11.88 -13.14 -16.90
C ARG A 278 -11.52 -13.65 -15.51
N LEU A 279 -10.23 -13.73 -15.17
CA LEU A 279 -9.77 -14.13 -13.85
C LEU A 279 -10.30 -13.18 -12.78
N ALA A 280 -10.19 -11.87 -12.99
CA ALA A 280 -10.69 -10.86 -12.07
C ALA A 280 -12.19 -11.04 -11.75
N ARG A 281 -13.03 -11.25 -12.77
CA ARG A 281 -14.45 -11.54 -12.57
C ARG A 281 -14.69 -12.82 -11.77
N MET A 282 -13.90 -13.86 -12.03
CA MET A 282 -13.99 -15.13 -11.30
C MET A 282 -13.65 -14.94 -9.81
N LEU A 283 -12.56 -14.24 -9.51
CA LEU A 283 -12.13 -13.97 -8.14
C LEU A 283 -13.15 -13.13 -7.35
N LEU A 284 -13.78 -12.14 -8.00
CA LEU A 284 -14.79 -11.28 -7.37
C LEU A 284 -16.18 -11.94 -7.26
N SER A 285 -16.43 -13.02 -8.02
CA SER A 285 -17.72 -13.71 -8.04
C SER A 285 -18.07 -14.42 -6.73
N VAL A 286 -17.14 -14.55 -5.78
CA VAL A 286 -17.42 -15.12 -4.45
C VAL A 286 -17.98 -14.09 -3.46
N GLY A 287 -17.92 -12.79 -3.82
CA GLY A 287 -18.40 -11.71 -2.98
C GLY A 287 -19.92 -11.52 -3.04
N ASP A 288 -20.39 -10.38 -2.52
CA ASP A 288 -21.80 -10.01 -2.57
C ASP A 288 -22.29 -9.88 -4.02
N GLN A 289 -23.15 -10.80 -4.45
CA GLN A 289 -23.73 -10.86 -5.79
C GLN A 289 -24.54 -9.61 -6.17
N LYS A 290 -24.96 -8.81 -5.18
CA LYS A 290 -25.68 -7.55 -5.42
C LYS A 290 -24.72 -6.43 -5.83
N LYS A 291 -23.42 -6.54 -5.55
CA LYS A 291 -22.42 -5.59 -6.02
C LYS A 291 -22.12 -5.88 -7.48
N LYS A 292 -22.13 -4.84 -8.30
CA LYS A 292 -21.70 -4.92 -9.69
C LYS A 292 -20.22 -5.33 -9.73
N ILE A 293 -19.94 -6.52 -10.29
CA ILE A 293 -18.57 -6.94 -10.54
C ILE A 293 -17.95 -5.97 -11.55
N SER A 294 -16.92 -5.25 -11.11
CA SER A 294 -16.15 -4.34 -11.95
C SER A 294 -15.13 -5.13 -12.78
N ASN A 295 -14.86 -4.64 -13.99
CA ASN A 295 -13.71 -5.10 -14.77
C ASN A 295 -12.41 -4.60 -14.14
N VAL A 296 -11.28 -5.15 -14.58
CA VAL A 296 -9.97 -4.69 -14.14
C VAL A 296 -9.81 -3.22 -14.50
N ARG A 297 -9.32 -2.43 -13.54
CA ARG A 297 -8.93 -1.05 -13.79
C ARG A 297 -7.54 -1.02 -14.39
N TRP A 298 -7.50 -0.99 -15.71
CA TRP A 298 -6.28 -0.88 -16.50
C TRP A 298 -5.62 0.49 -16.33
N ARG A 299 -4.32 0.48 -16.06
CA ARG A 299 -3.50 1.67 -15.86
C ARG A 299 -2.53 1.79 -17.04
N ARG A 300 -2.50 2.94 -17.72
CA ARG A 300 -1.65 3.19 -18.91
C ARG A 300 -0.15 2.90 -18.71
N TYR A 301 0.50 2.07 -19.51
CA TYR A 301 1.96 1.96 -19.52
C TYR A 301 2.63 3.14 -20.25
N PHE A 302 3.82 3.54 -19.81
CA PHE A 302 4.59 4.68 -20.34
C PHE A 302 5.96 4.21 -20.84
N GLU A 303 6.02 3.79 -22.10
CA GLU A 303 7.24 3.47 -22.87
C GLU A 303 8.04 4.72 -23.25
#